data_AF-A0A971GY98-F1
#
_entry.id   AF-A0A971GY98-F1
#
_cell.length_a   1.000
_cell.length_b   1.000
_cell.length_c   1.000
_cell.angle_alpha   90.00
_cell.angle_beta   90.00
_cell.angle_gamma   90.00
#
_symmetry.space_group_name_H-M   'P 1'
#
loop_
_entity.id
_entity.type
_entity.pdbx_description
1 polymer ?
#
loop_
_entity_poly.entity_id
_entity_poly.type
_entity_poly.pdbx_seq_one_letter_code
_entity_poly.pdbx_strand_id
1 'polypeptide(L)'
;MDKYHVDVDKIEIKYKYKQKVLEILLDDSLALVDFIGIDTDYDGDIPIIRWKNWRKEDDIPIEPYIKIERDGFRLGQKIYIKTIDIFGFQSSTLLEIGSKKIMVY
;
A
#
# COMPACT_ATOMS: atom_id res chain seq x y z
N MET A 1 -3.56 -9.59 -1.90
CA MET A 1 -2.97 -8.69 -0.90
C MET A 1 -3.25 -9.31 0.44
N ASP A 2 -2.21 -9.70 1.16
CA ASP A 2 -2.37 -10.02 2.57
C ASP A 2 -2.97 -8.81 3.28
N LYS A 3 -3.93 -9.10 4.15
CA LYS A 3 -4.81 -8.11 4.77
C LYS A 3 -3.95 -7.08 5.51
N TYR A 4 -4.11 -5.81 5.17
CA TYR A 4 -3.63 -4.69 5.97
C TYR A 4 -4.12 -4.89 7.41
N HIS A 5 -3.19 -5.15 8.33
CA HIS A 5 -3.50 -5.46 9.71
C HIS A 5 -3.18 -4.24 10.57
N VAL A 6 -4.22 -3.61 11.12
CA VAL A 6 -4.11 -2.46 11.99
C VAL A 6 -4.55 -2.85 13.38
N ASP A 7 -3.66 -2.66 14.35
CA ASP A 7 -4.00 -2.75 15.76
C ASP A 7 -4.51 -1.39 16.24
N VAL A 8 -5.83 -1.19 16.15
CA VAL A 8 -6.50 0.09 16.51
C VAL A 8 -6.24 0.47 17.96
N ASP A 9 -5.92 -0.49 18.83
CA ASP A 9 -5.63 -0.18 20.22
C ASP A 9 -4.28 0.48 20.45
N LYS A 10 -3.33 0.29 19.52
CA LYS A 10 -2.01 0.93 19.52
C LYS A 10 -1.98 2.29 18.85
N ILE A 11 -3.09 2.72 18.24
CA ILE A 11 -3.18 4.03 17.59
C ILE A 11 -3.46 5.09 18.67
N GLU A 12 -2.65 6.15 18.69
CA GLU A 12 -2.78 7.30 19.60
C GLU A 12 -3.95 8.23 19.21
N ILE A 13 -5.17 7.69 19.14
CA ILE A 13 -6.41 8.45 18.92
C ILE A 13 -7.31 8.42 20.14
N LYS A 14 -8.15 9.44 20.29
CA LYS A 14 -9.13 9.47 21.39
C LYS A 14 -10.06 8.27 21.28
N TYR A 15 -10.36 7.64 22.43
CA TYR A 15 -11.19 6.44 22.51
C TYR A 15 -12.51 6.55 21.73
N LYS A 16 -13.17 7.71 21.79
CA LYS A 16 -14.42 7.99 21.06
C LYS A 16 -14.33 7.83 19.53
N TYR A 17 -13.14 7.85 18.95
CA TYR A 17 -12.91 7.67 17.51
C TYR A 17 -12.50 6.24 17.13
N LYS A 18 -12.09 5.40 18.10
CA LYS A 18 -11.63 4.03 17.81
C LYS A 18 -12.69 3.20 17.10
N GLN A 19 -13.95 3.29 17.55
CA GLN A 19 -15.07 2.59 16.92
C GLN A 19 -15.27 3.04 15.47
N LYS A 20 -15.15 4.34 15.20
CA LYS A 20 -15.32 4.87 13.84
C LYS A 20 -14.22 4.38 12.90
N VAL A 21 -12.98 4.30 13.40
CA VAL A 21 -11.84 3.75 12.64
C VAL A 21 -12.05 2.27 12.35
N LEU A 22 -12.54 1.48 13.32
CA LEU A 22 -12.88 0.07 13.11
C LEU A 22 -13.98 -0.12 12.05
N GLU A 23 -15.03 0.72 12.08
CA GLU A 23 -16.06 0.72 11.04
C GLU A 23 -15.48 0.98 9.65
N ILE A 24 -14.63 2.01 9.51
CA ILE A 24 -13.97 2.33 8.25
C ILE A 24 -13.06 1.19 7.80
N LEU A 25 -12.28 0.59 8.70
CA LEU A 25 -11.43 -0.58 8.38
C LEU A 25 -12.21 -1.75 7.82
N LEU A 26 -13.42 -1.99 8.34
CA LEU A 26 -14.28 -3.11 7.92
C LEU A 26 -15.01 -2.83 6.61
N ASP A 27 -15.39 -1.58 6.36
CA ASP A 27 -16.14 -1.17 5.16
C ASP A 27 -15.21 -0.84 3.98
N ASP A 28 -14.25 0.06 4.19
CA ASP A 28 -13.25 0.47 3.20
C ASP A 28 -11.90 0.76 3.86
N SER A 29 -11.09 -0.30 4.01
CA SER A 29 -9.75 -0.18 4.58
C SER A 29 -8.81 0.75 3.80
N LEU A 30 -9.06 0.99 2.50
CA LEU A 30 -8.23 1.89 1.68
C LEU A 30 -8.47 3.36 2.05
N ALA A 31 -9.62 3.69 2.64
CA ALA A 31 -9.90 5.04 3.13
C ALA A 31 -8.94 5.48 4.26
N LEU A 32 -8.19 4.56 4.86
CA LEU A 32 -7.16 4.88 5.86
C LEU A 32 -5.76 4.94 5.28
N VAL A 33 -5.56 4.52 4.03
CA VAL A 33 -4.27 4.65 3.36
C VAL A 33 -4.08 6.12 2.97
N ASP A 34 -2.91 6.67 3.28
CA ASP A 34 -2.53 8.04 2.97
C ASP A 34 -1.59 8.10 1.75
N PHE A 35 -0.73 7.09 1.63
CA PHE A 35 0.27 7.00 0.57
C PHE A 35 0.50 5.56 0.12
N ILE A 36 0.65 5.39 -1.20
CA ILE A 36 1.17 4.19 -1.84
C ILE A 36 2.31 4.59 -2.76
N GLY A 37 3.50 4.05 -2.52
CA GLY A 37 4.68 4.22 -3.35
C GLY A 37 5.08 2.91 -4.00
N ILE A 38 5.46 2.93 -5.28
CA ILE A 38 5.91 1.75 -6.00
C ILE A 38 7.25 2.02 -6.69
N ASP A 39 8.21 1.12 -6.42
CA ASP A 39 9.41 0.93 -7.23
C ASP A 39 9.23 -0.33 -8.07
N THR A 40 9.19 -0.15 -9.39
CA THR A 40 8.95 -1.25 -10.34
C THR A 40 10.20 -2.00 -10.72
N ASP A 41 11.39 -1.56 -10.32
CA ASP A 41 12.67 -2.14 -10.73
C ASP A 41 13.61 -2.25 -9.52
N TYR A 42 13.06 -2.72 -8.40
CA TYR A 42 13.76 -2.77 -7.13
C TYR A 42 14.93 -3.76 -7.20
N ASP A 43 16.13 -3.26 -6.92
CA ASP A 43 17.39 -4.02 -6.99
C ASP A 43 17.70 -4.80 -5.71
N GLY A 44 17.02 -4.48 -4.61
CA GLY A 44 17.25 -5.08 -3.29
C GLY A 44 17.86 -4.11 -2.27
N ASP A 45 18.27 -2.91 -2.69
CA ASP A 45 18.91 -1.91 -1.84
C ASP A 45 17.90 -0.87 -1.31
N ILE A 46 17.98 0.38 -1.78
CA ILE A 46 17.11 1.48 -1.33
C ILE A 46 16.02 1.67 -2.38
N PRO A 47 14.73 1.48 -2.04
CA PRO A 47 13.64 1.62 -3.01
C PRO A 47 13.59 3.02 -3.63
N ILE A 48 13.61 3.07 -4.97
CA ILE A 48 13.44 4.31 -5.73
C ILE A 48 11.99 4.40 -6.17
N ILE A 49 11.18 5.06 -5.34
CA ILE A 49 9.73 5.18 -5.57
C ILE A 49 9.44 6.05 -6.81
N ARG A 50 9.06 5.41 -7.91
CA ARG A 50 8.75 6.05 -9.20
C ARG A 50 7.27 6.39 -9.35
N TRP A 51 6.40 5.53 -8.85
CA TRP A 51 4.95 5.75 -8.88
C TRP A 51 4.43 6.03 -7.48
N LYS A 52 3.48 6.95 -7.37
CA LYS A 52 2.96 7.43 -6.09
C LYS A 52 1.46 7.72 -6.23
N ASN A 53 0.64 7.09 -5.39
CA ASN A 53 -0.71 7.57 -5.07
C ASN A 53 -0.65 8.17 -3.69
N TRP A 54 -1.21 9.35 -3.51
CA TRP A 54 -1.41 9.91 -2.17
C TRP A 54 -2.71 10.67 -2.14
N ARG A 55 -3.33 10.72 -0.97
CA ARG A 55 -4.53 11.51 -0.78
C ARG A 55 -4.16 13.00 -0.92
N LYS A 56 -4.75 13.68 -1.90
CA LYS A 56 -4.72 15.16 -1.98
C LYS A 56 -5.88 15.75 -1.19
N GLU A 57 -5.81 17.05 -0.90
CA GLU A 57 -6.79 17.81 -0.10
C GLU A 57 -8.26 17.64 -0.57
N ASP A 58 -8.50 17.18 -1.81
CA ASP A 58 -9.81 17.07 -2.46
C ASP A 58 -10.41 15.64 -2.51
N ASP A 59 -10.36 14.88 -1.41
CA ASP A 59 -11.17 13.64 -1.22
C ASP A 59 -11.03 12.54 -2.30
N ILE A 60 -9.94 12.53 -3.10
CA ILE A 60 -9.76 11.51 -4.13
C ILE A 60 -9.51 10.17 -3.41
N PRO A 61 -10.40 9.16 -3.58
CA PRO A 61 -10.19 7.86 -2.99
C PRO A 61 -8.96 7.21 -3.62
N ILE A 62 -8.19 6.49 -2.80
CA ILE A 62 -7.11 5.67 -3.34
C ILE A 62 -7.75 4.51 -4.08
N GLU A 63 -7.51 4.45 -5.39
CA GLU A 63 -8.05 3.41 -6.25
C GLU A 63 -7.66 2.00 -5.74
N PRO A 64 -8.62 1.05 -5.70
CA PRO A 64 -8.36 -0.31 -5.23
C PRO A 64 -7.44 -1.12 -6.15
N TYR A 65 -7.20 -0.62 -7.37
CA TYR A 65 -6.35 -1.25 -8.34
C TYR A 65 -5.33 -0.25 -8.90
N ILE A 66 -4.07 -0.64 -8.89
CA ILE A 66 -2.99 0.11 -9.52
C ILE A 66 -2.53 -0.67 -10.74
N LYS A 67 -2.78 -0.13 -11.93
CA LYS A 67 -2.29 -0.70 -13.18
C LYS A 67 -0.91 -0.12 -13.49
N ILE A 68 0.08 -1.00 -13.60
CA ILE A 68 1.45 -0.64 -13.98
C ILE A 68 1.68 -1.15 -15.40
N GLU A 69 1.82 -0.24 -16.35
CA GLU A 69 2.16 -0.56 -17.74
C GLU A 69 3.63 -0.24 -17.98
N ARG A 70 4.38 -1.23 -18.50
CA ARG A 70 5.78 -1.10 -18.89
C ARG A 70 6.05 -2.05 -20.05
N ASP A 71 6.91 -1.63 -20.98
CA ASP A 71 7.41 -2.50 -22.03
C ASP A 71 8.27 -3.61 -21.42
N GLY A 72 7.70 -4.82 -21.35
CA GLY A 72 8.38 -6.06 -20.95
C GLY A 72 8.83 -6.11 -19.49
N PHE A 73 7.98 -6.61 -18.60
CA PHE A 73 8.45 -7.09 -17.30
C PHE A 73 9.42 -8.26 -17.50
N ARG A 74 10.55 -8.25 -16.78
CA ARG A 74 11.53 -9.33 -16.80
C ARG A 74 11.18 -10.40 -15.78
N LEU A 75 11.44 -11.66 -16.11
CA LEU A 75 11.33 -12.76 -15.15
C LEU A 75 12.29 -12.50 -13.97
N GLY A 76 11.82 -12.68 -12.73
CA GLY A 76 12.59 -12.41 -11.52
C GLY A 76 12.72 -10.92 -11.16
N GLN A 77 12.11 -10.03 -11.95
CA GLN A 77 12.05 -8.60 -11.61
C GLN A 77 11.25 -8.42 -10.32
N LYS A 78 11.81 -7.62 -9.40
CA LYS A 78 11.20 -7.31 -8.12
C LYS A 78 10.50 -5.95 -8.18
N ILE A 79 9.30 -5.91 -7.61
CA ILE A 79 8.50 -4.70 -7.45
C ILE A 79 8.33 -4.49 -5.95
N TYR A 80 8.80 -3.36 -5.46
CA TYR A 80 8.64 -2.96 -4.08
C TYR A 80 7.46 -2.00 -3.96
N ILE A 81 6.53 -2.32 -3.06
CA ILE A 81 5.37 -1.49 -2.76
C ILE A 81 5.49 -1.03 -1.32
N LYS A 82 5.38 0.27 -1.10
CA LYS A 82 5.30 0.90 0.21
C LYS A 82 3.91 1.46 0.42
N THR A 83 3.33 1.25 1.59
CA THR A 83 2.09 1.89 2.02
C THR A 83 2.31 2.63 3.33
N ILE A 84 1.65 3.78 3.47
CA ILE A 84 1.59 4.56 4.70
C ILE A 84 0.13 4.92 4.94
N ASP A 85 -0.34 4.76 6.17
CA ASP A 85 -1.69 5.16 6.55
C ASP A 85 -1.75 6.55 7.19
N ILE A 86 -2.96 7.04 7.43
CA ILE A 86 -3.20 8.36 8.05
C ILE A 86 -2.66 8.47 9.49
N PHE A 87 -2.26 7.36 10.10
CA PHE A 87 -1.64 7.30 11.43
C PHE A 87 -0.12 7.24 11.36
N GLY A 88 0.46 7.21 10.16
CA GLY A 88 1.90 7.16 9.92
C GLY A 88 2.51 5.76 10.00
N PHE A 89 1.70 4.71 10.18
CA PHE A 89 2.20 3.33 10.15
C PHE A 89 2.62 2.96 8.73
N GLN A 90 3.79 2.34 8.61
CA GLN A 90 4.40 2.00 7.33
C GLN A 90 4.39 0.49 7.14
N SER A 91 3.99 0.05 5.95
CA SER A 91 4.11 -1.34 5.52
C SER A 91 4.77 -1.41 4.15
N SER A 92 5.36 -2.57 3.84
CA SER A 92 5.92 -2.83 2.53
C SER A 92 5.69 -4.26 2.08
N THR A 93 5.49 -4.43 0.78
CA THR A 93 5.30 -5.72 0.13
C THR A 93 6.29 -5.84 -1.02
N LEU A 94 6.92 -7.01 -1.14
CA LEU A 94 7.79 -7.34 -2.24
C LEU A 94 7.07 -8.31 -3.18
N LEU A 95 6.98 -7.95 -4.45
CA LEU A 95 6.44 -8.80 -5.49
C LEU A 95 7.56 -9.24 -6.42
N GLU A 96 7.56 -10.49 -6.84
CA GLU A 96 8.45 -10.98 -7.89
C GLU A 96 7.64 -11.41 -9.12
N ILE A 97 8.08 -10.95 -10.30
CA ILE A 97 7.48 -11.37 -11.57
C ILE A 97 7.91 -12.80 -11.87
N GLY A 98 7.02 -13.75 -11.58
CA GLY A 98 7.16 -15.14 -11.98
C GLY A 98 6.71 -15.40 -13.42
N SER A 99 6.95 -16.63 -13.90
CA SER A 99 6.71 -17.01 -15.29
C SER A 99 5.23 -17.02 -15.71
N LYS A 100 4.28 -17.03 -14.76
CA LYS A 100 2.83 -16.91 -15.00
C LYS A 100 1.99 -16.25 -13.89
N LYS A 101 2.57 -15.85 -12.75
CA LYS A 101 1.86 -15.18 -11.63
C LYS A 101 2.81 -14.26 -10.86
N ILE A 102 2.24 -13.16 -10.37
CA ILE A 102 2.86 -12.30 -9.36
C ILE A 102 2.92 -13.10 -8.06
N MET A 103 4.12 -13.37 -7.54
CA MET A 103 4.31 -13.96 -6.21
C MET A 103 4.36 -12.82 -5.18
N VAL A 104 3.47 -12.87 -4.19
CA VAL A 104 3.44 -11.93 -3.05
C VAL A 104 4.22 -12.58 -1.91
N TYR A 105 5.25 -11.91 -1.40
CA TYR A 105 6.03 -12.32 -0.23
C TYR A 105 5.72 -11.45 0.98
#